data_AF-A0A0C9RUT8-F1
#
_entry.id   AF-A0A0C9RUT8-F1
#
_cell.length_a   1.000
_cell.length_b   1.000
_cell.length_c   1.000
_cell.angle_alpha   90.00
_cell.angle_beta   90.00
_cell.angle_gamma   90.00
#
_symmetry.space_group_name_H-M   'P 1'
#
loop_
_entity.id
_entity.type
_entity.pdbx_description
1 polymer ?
#
loop_
_entity_poly.entity_id
_entity_poly.type
_entity_poly.pdbx_seq_one_letter_code
_entity_poly.pdbx_strand_id
1 'polypeptide(L)'
;MESAPGMEFATNKIIDTENVDLIQYVNAKIVYAEYHIRNQIKKLYHHIRLNQCEAQKTILMNSLALASFAPDMFAYNLMKGPRYHAIPTGEQVTIVKCTSVPIRLRKTEECSLEIPVTYNNESYYLTGISRMLV
;
A
#
# COMPACT_ATOMS: atom_id res chain seq x y z
N MET A 1 -37.08 -75.78 15.86
CA MET A 1 -35.94 -76.39 15.14
C MET A 1 -36.03 -75.81 13.73
N GLU A 2 -35.15 -74.95 13.25
CA GLU A 2 -33.75 -74.67 13.55
C GLU A 2 -33.50 -73.16 13.57
N SER A 3 -32.55 -72.74 14.41
CA SER A 3 -32.07 -71.37 14.53
C SER A 3 -31.09 -71.08 13.40
N ALA A 4 -31.34 -70.03 12.61
CA ALA A 4 -30.43 -69.61 11.54
C ALA A 4 -29.16 -68.95 12.16
N PRO A 5 -27.96 -69.29 11.66
CA PRO A 5 -26.71 -69.00 12.33
C PRO A 5 -26.21 -67.57 12.06
N GLY A 6 -25.80 -66.89 13.13
CA GLY A 6 -24.65 -65.98 13.18
C GLY A 6 -24.65 -64.77 12.24
N MET A 7 -25.33 -63.69 12.63
CA MET A 7 -24.84 -62.34 12.28
C MET A 7 -23.63 -62.04 13.17
N GLU A 8 -22.44 -62.45 12.74
CA GLU A 8 -21.21 -61.91 13.29
C GLU A 8 -21.06 -60.47 12.80
N PHE A 9 -21.33 -59.51 13.68
CA PHE A 9 -20.83 -58.15 13.50
C PHE A 9 -19.32 -58.25 13.27
N ALA A 10 -18.82 -57.62 12.21
CA ALA A 10 -17.39 -57.53 11.93
C ALA A 10 -16.70 -57.11 13.23
N THR A 11 -16.01 -58.07 13.86
CA THR A 11 -15.33 -57.87 15.12
C THR A 11 -14.38 -56.72 14.88
N ASN A 12 -14.40 -55.71 15.75
CA ASN A 12 -13.47 -54.58 15.68
C ASN A 12 -12.06 -55.15 15.51
N LYS A 13 -11.54 -55.17 14.28
CA LYS A 13 -10.13 -55.47 14.03
C LYS A 13 -9.41 -54.34 14.72
N ILE A 14 -8.88 -54.64 15.90
CA ILE A 14 -7.90 -53.81 16.56
C ILE A 14 -6.80 -53.68 15.51
N ILE A 15 -6.69 -52.49 14.93
CA ILE A 15 -5.62 -52.18 13.98
C ILE A 15 -4.35 -52.38 14.80
N ASP A 16 -3.55 -53.36 14.40
CA ASP A 16 -2.30 -53.68 15.07
C ASP A 16 -1.38 -52.46 14.98
N THR A 17 -1.17 -51.80 16.13
CA THR A 17 -0.36 -50.59 16.26
C THR A 17 1.13 -50.88 16.44
N GLU A 18 1.56 -52.15 16.32
CA GLU A 18 2.92 -52.59 16.67
C GLU A 18 4.05 -51.87 15.91
N ASN A 19 3.80 -51.17 14.80
CA ASN A 19 4.85 -50.58 13.96
C ASN A 19 4.75 -49.07 13.72
N VAL A 20 3.96 -48.33 14.49
CA VAL A 20 3.94 -46.85 14.41
C VAL A 20 4.52 -46.28 15.70
N ASP A 21 5.76 -45.81 15.64
CA ASP A 21 6.32 -44.97 16.69
C ASP A 21 5.56 -43.64 16.72
N LEU A 22 4.67 -43.52 17.70
CA LEU A 22 3.82 -42.34 17.94
C LEU A 22 4.66 -41.07 18.13
N ILE A 23 5.84 -41.17 18.74
CA ILE A 23 6.74 -40.03 18.96
C ILE A 23 7.29 -39.58 17.60
N GLN A 24 7.73 -40.53 16.76
CA GLN A 24 8.21 -40.22 15.42
C GLN A 24 7.12 -39.61 14.53
N TYR A 25 5.88 -40.12 14.61
CA TYR A 25 4.74 -39.57 13.89
C TYR A 25 4.41 -38.12 14.30
N VAL A 26 4.40 -37.84 15.60
CA VAL A 26 4.15 -36.49 16.12
C VAL A 26 5.27 -35.53 15.71
N ASN A 27 6.53 -35.95 15.83
CA ASN A 27 7.68 -35.14 15.40
C ASN A 27 7.62 -34.81 13.91
N ALA A 28 7.29 -35.79 13.05
CA ALA A 28 7.12 -35.57 11.62
C ALA A 28 6.00 -34.55 11.32
N LYS A 29 4.88 -34.59 12.06
CA LYS A 29 3.81 -33.60 11.92
C LYS A 29 4.23 -32.20 12.37
N ILE A 30 5.00 -32.07 13.44
CA ILE A 30 5.50 -30.77 13.91
C ILE A 30 6.41 -30.15 12.85
N VAL A 31 7.36 -30.92 12.31
CA VAL A 31 8.26 -30.47 11.23
C VAL A 31 7.47 -30.09 9.97
N TYR A 32 6.47 -30.90 9.60
CA TYR A 32 5.61 -30.59 8.46
C TYR A 32 4.80 -29.30 8.67
N ALA A 33 4.23 -29.11 9.87
CA ALA A 33 3.48 -27.91 10.21
C ALA A 33 4.39 -26.66 10.15
N GLU A 34 5.60 -26.73 10.70
CA GLU A 34 6.59 -25.65 10.61
C GLU A 34 6.93 -25.32 9.15
N TYR A 35 7.24 -26.33 8.34
CA TYR A 35 7.54 -26.17 6.92
C TYR A 35 6.37 -25.55 6.15
N HIS A 36 5.15 -26.02 6.40
CA HIS A 36 3.95 -25.49 5.77
C HIS A 36 3.73 -24.02 6.15
N ILE A 37 3.80 -23.68 7.43
CA ILE A 37 3.67 -22.30 7.92
C ILE A 37 4.73 -21.40 7.28
N ARG A 38 5.99 -21.83 7.27
CA ARG A 38 7.09 -21.10 6.64
C ARG A 38 6.81 -20.81 5.17
N ASN A 39 6.30 -21.78 4.43
CA ASN A 39 5.95 -21.60 3.02
C ASN A 39 4.75 -20.68 2.82
N GLN A 40 3.72 -20.76 3.67
CA GLN A 40 2.58 -19.86 3.61
C GLN A 40 2.99 -18.42 3.91
N ILE A 41 3.85 -18.19 4.90
CA ILE A 41 4.38 -16.86 5.21
C ILE A 41 5.17 -16.30 4.01
N LYS A 42 6.03 -17.11 3.39
CA LYS A 42 6.76 -16.68 2.17
C LYS A 42 5.82 -16.31 1.02
N LYS A 43 4.80 -17.14 0.75
CA LYS A 43 3.79 -16.85 -0.29
C LYS A 43 3.04 -15.56 0.02
N LEU A 44 2.58 -15.39 1.25
CA LEU A 44 1.89 -14.19 1.70
C LEU A 44 2.75 -12.94 1.53
N TYR A 45 4.03 -13.01 1.93
CA TYR A 45 4.97 -11.91 1.76
C TYR A 45 5.08 -11.48 0.29
N HIS A 46 5.22 -12.44 -0.63
CA HIS A 46 5.26 -12.14 -2.06
C HIS A 46 3.95 -11.51 -2.56
N HIS A 47 2.80 -12.01 -2.11
CA HIS A 47 1.50 -11.44 -2.49
C HIS A 47 1.34 -10.01 -1.98
N ILE A 48 1.69 -9.73 -0.72
CA ILE A 48 1.63 -8.38 -0.16
C ILE A 48 2.52 -7.43 -0.97
N ARG A 49 3.74 -7.87 -1.33
CA ARG A 49 4.66 -7.05 -2.11
C ARG A 49 4.12 -6.73 -3.51
N LEU A 50 3.51 -7.71 -4.19
CA LEU A 50 2.88 -7.49 -5.49
C LEU A 50 1.70 -6.52 -5.38
N ASN A 51 0.82 -6.72 -4.40
CA ASN A 51 -0.32 -5.83 -4.17
C ASN A 51 0.12 -4.39 -3.87
N GLN A 52 1.20 -4.21 -3.10
CA GLN A 52 1.78 -2.89 -2.86
C GLN A 52 2.28 -2.24 -4.15
N CYS A 53 2.94 -3.01 -5.02
CA CYS A 53 3.40 -2.53 -6.32
C CYS A 53 2.24 -2.10 -7.22
N GLU A 54 1.18 -2.90 -7.29
CA GLU A 54 -0.02 -2.58 -8.07
C GLU A 54 -0.74 -1.34 -7.54
N ALA A 55 -0.86 -1.21 -6.22
CA ALA A 55 -1.41 -0.01 -5.59
C ALA A 55 -0.57 1.23 -5.91
N GLN A 56 0.76 1.13 -5.81
CA GLN A 56 1.68 2.22 -6.15
C GLN A 56 1.59 2.60 -7.64
N LYS A 57 1.47 1.62 -8.54
CA LYS A 57 1.26 1.85 -9.97
C LYS A 57 -0.02 2.64 -10.23
N THR A 58 -1.13 2.27 -9.59
CA THR A 58 -2.40 2.99 -9.73
C THR A 58 -2.28 4.44 -9.22
N ILE A 59 -1.64 4.65 -8.07
CA ILE A 59 -1.38 6.00 -7.54
C ILE A 59 -0.52 6.81 -8.52
N LEU A 60 0.52 6.20 -9.09
CA LEU A 60 1.41 6.85 -10.06
C LEU A 60 0.65 7.25 -11.34
N MET A 61 -0.20 6.38 -11.88
CA MET A 61 -1.03 6.67 -13.05
C MET A 61 -2.03 7.80 -12.78
N ASN A 62 -2.69 7.78 -11.63
CA ASN A 62 -3.60 8.86 -11.23
C ASN A 62 -2.87 10.19 -11.07
N SER A 63 -1.65 10.17 -10.52
CA SER A 63 -0.81 11.36 -10.43
C SER A 63 -0.40 11.86 -11.81
N LEU A 64 0.03 10.97 -12.70
CA LEU A 64 0.43 11.31 -14.06
C LEU A 64 -0.70 11.98 -14.86
N ALA A 65 -1.96 11.57 -14.64
CA ALA A 65 -3.11 12.24 -15.25
C ALA A 65 -3.20 13.73 -14.88
N LEU A 66 -2.73 14.13 -13.68
CA LEU A 66 -2.70 15.53 -13.24
C LEU A 66 -1.57 16.34 -13.88
N ALA A 67 -0.56 15.70 -14.46
CA ALA A 67 0.68 16.37 -14.87
C ALA A 67 0.45 17.47 -15.92
N SER A 68 -0.54 17.28 -16.81
CA SER A 68 -0.80 18.23 -17.91
C SER A 68 -1.64 19.43 -17.50
N PHE A 69 -2.59 19.26 -16.56
CA PHE A 69 -3.55 20.32 -16.22
C PHE A 69 -3.37 20.90 -14.80
N ALA A 70 -2.70 20.18 -13.90
CA ALA A 70 -2.42 20.60 -12.54
C ALA A 70 -1.01 20.16 -12.13
N PRO A 71 0.05 20.68 -12.78
CA PRO A 71 1.42 20.23 -12.58
C PRO A 71 1.88 20.40 -11.12
N ASP A 72 1.44 21.45 -10.45
CA ASP A 72 1.77 21.71 -9.04
C ASP A 72 1.23 20.64 -8.09
N MET A 73 0.01 20.16 -8.35
CA MET A 73 -0.56 19.05 -7.62
C MET A 73 0.15 17.73 -7.94
N PHE A 74 0.55 17.53 -9.21
CA PHE A 74 1.39 16.40 -9.60
C PHE A 74 2.72 16.41 -8.83
N ALA A 75 3.42 17.55 -8.79
CA ALA A 75 4.67 17.71 -8.05
C ALA A 75 4.48 17.44 -6.55
N TYR A 76 3.42 18.00 -5.95
CA TYR A 76 3.07 17.77 -4.55
C TYR A 76 2.83 16.29 -4.24
N ASN A 77 2.04 15.60 -5.09
CA ASN A 77 1.68 14.19 -4.90
C ASN A 77 2.86 13.24 -5.12
N LEU A 78 3.72 13.55 -6.08
CA LEU A 78 4.91 12.75 -6.41
C LEU A 78 6.00 12.93 -5.35
N MET A 79 6.28 14.17 -4.94
CA MET A 79 7.31 14.49 -3.96
C MET A 79 6.85 14.36 -2.50
N LYS A 80 5.57 14.05 -2.27
CA LYS A 80 4.94 13.89 -0.94
C LYS A 80 5.06 15.13 -0.06
N GLY A 81 4.97 16.32 -0.65
CA GLY A 81 5.00 17.57 0.10
C GLY A 81 5.11 18.83 -0.77
N PRO A 82 4.97 20.02 -0.16
CA PRO A 82 5.14 21.31 -0.84
C PRO A 82 6.62 21.54 -1.16
N ARG A 83 6.95 22.69 -1.80
CA ARG A 83 8.30 23.11 -2.23
C ARG A 83 8.75 22.59 -3.60
N TYR A 84 7.88 21.93 -4.35
CA TYR A 84 8.20 21.47 -5.69
C TYR A 84 7.19 22.04 -6.68
N HIS A 85 7.71 22.62 -7.75
CA HIS A 85 6.94 23.09 -8.88
C HIS A 85 7.22 22.18 -10.06
N ALA A 86 6.22 21.85 -10.86
CA ALA A 86 6.39 21.06 -12.06
C ALA A 86 6.14 21.92 -13.30
N ILE A 87 7.01 21.74 -14.28
CA ILE A 87 6.94 22.42 -15.57
C ILE A 87 6.75 21.34 -16.63
N PRO A 88 5.54 21.17 -17.18
CA PRO A 88 5.30 20.24 -18.28
C PRO A 88 5.94 20.78 -19.56
N THR A 89 6.67 19.92 -20.27
CA THR A 89 7.38 20.21 -21.52
C THR A 89 7.17 19.04 -22.48
N GLY A 90 6.10 19.11 -23.27
CA GLY A 90 5.69 18.00 -24.14
C GLY A 90 5.37 16.74 -23.32
N GLU A 91 6.09 15.65 -23.59
CA GLU A 91 5.93 14.36 -22.88
C GLU A 91 6.75 14.26 -21.58
N GLN A 92 7.54 15.28 -21.25
CA GLN A 92 8.37 15.33 -20.05
C GLN A 92 7.82 16.34 -19.05
N VAL A 93 7.95 16.04 -17.75
CA VAL A 93 7.64 17.00 -16.67
C VAL A 93 8.90 17.23 -15.86
N THR A 94 9.37 18.48 -15.82
CA THR A 94 10.54 18.87 -15.05
C THR A 94 10.11 19.33 -13.67
N ILE A 95 10.65 18.70 -12.62
CA ILE A 95 10.37 19.10 -11.23
C ILE A 95 11.49 20.01 -10.75
N VAL A 96 11.12 21.21 -10.34
CA VAL A 96 12.03 22.22 -9.79
C VAL A 96 11.76 22.36 -8.30
N LYS A 97 12.85 22.36 -7.51
CA LYS A 97 12.77 22.56 -6.06
C LYS A 97 12.80 24.06 -5.74
N CYS A 98 11.74 24.55 -5.12
CA CYS A 98 11.60 25.95 -4.74
C CYS A 98 12.39 26.27 -3.46
N THR A 99 12.75 27.54 -3.31
CA THR A 99 13.28 28.12 -2.07
C THR A 99 12.13 28.58 -1.18
N SER A 100 12.23 28.36 0.13
CA SER A 100 11.25 28.88 1.09
C SER A 100 11.55 30.35 1.34
N VAL A 101 10.51 31.19 1.27
CA VAL A 101 10.60 32.63 1.50
C VAL A 101 9.64 33.04 2.63
N PRO A 102 10.02 34.01 3.49
CA PRO A 102 9.14 34.53 4.52
C PRO A 102 8.09 35.45 3.89
N ILE A 103 6.84 35.31 4.32
CA ILE A 103 5.70 36.09 3.82
C ILE A 103 4.90 36.68 4.98
N ARG A 104 4.14 37.74 4.71
CA ARG A 104 3.20 38.32 5.67
C ARG A 104 1.78 38.16 5.15
N LEU A 105 0.86 37.71 5.99
CA LEU A 105 -0.56 37.67 5.62
C LEU A 105 -1.07 39.10 5.42
N ARG A 106 -1.79 39.31 4.32
CA ARG A 106 -2.41 40.59 3.99
C ARG A 106 -3.89 40.48 4.27
N LYS A 107 -4.44 41.39 5.08
CA LYS A 107 -5.89 41.46 5.28
C LYS A 107 -6.51 42.21 4.12
N THR A 108 -7.54 41.61 3.52
CA THR A 108 -8.34 42.19 2.44
C THR A 108 -9.81 42.10 2.83
N GLU A 109 -10.61 43.06 2.37
CA GLU A 109 -12.07 43.00 2.53
C GLU A 109 -12.71 42.07 1.47
N GLU A 110 -12.02 41.86 0.36
CA GLU A 110 -12.45 40.98 -0.73
C GLU A 110 -12.07 39.51 -0.46
N CYS A 111 -12.99 38.60 -0.82
CA CYS A 111 -12.78 37.16 -0.79
C CYS A 111 -12.05 36.71 -2.07
N SER A 112 -10.94 36.01 -1.90
CA SER A 112 -10.18 35.38 -2.99
C SER A 112 -10.12 33.86 -2.79
N LEU A 113 -9.91 33.12 -3.89
CA LEU A 113 -9.74 31.66 -3.83
C LEU A 113 -8.44 31.26 -3.12
N GLU A 114 -7.43 32.13 -3.20
CA GLU A 114 -6.10 31.93 -2.65
C GLU A 114 -5.84 32.87 -1.48
N ILE A 115 -4.75 32.64 -0.75
CA ILE A 115 -4.48 33.38 0.49
C ILE A 115 -3.70 34.66 0.15
N PRO A 116 -4.24 35.87 0.40
CA PRO A 116 -3.54 37.12 0.12
C PRO A 116 -2.34 37.30 1.06
N VAL A 117 -1.18 37.56 0.47
CA VAL A 117 0.09 37.71 1.19
C VAL A 117 0.90 38.89 0.64
N THR A 118 1.91 39.29 1.39
CA THR A 118 2.89 40.30 1.00
C THR A 118 4.29 39.68 1.07
N TYR A 119 5.02 39.79 -0.03
CA TYR A 119 6.40 39.35 -0.18
C TYR A 119 7.19 40.49 -0.83
N ASN A 120 8.35 40.86 -0.27
CA ASN A 120 9.15 42.01 -0.72
C ASN A 120 8.36 43.33 -0.91
N ASN A 121 7.42 43.61 0.00
CA ASN A 121 6.51 44.77 -0.04
C ASN A 121 5.55 44.82 -1.26
N GLU A 122 5.52 43.75 -2.05
CA GLU A 122 4.58 43.54 -3.14
C GLU A 122 3.48 42.55 -2.72
N SER A 123 2.31 42.69 -3.33
CA SER A 123 1.16 41.83 -3.04
C SER A 123 1.18 40.60 -3.93
N TYR A 124 1.08 39.43 -3.32
CA TYR A 124 1.01 38.12 -3.99
C TYR A 124 -0.13 37.30 -3.40
N TYR A 125 -0.40 36.15 -4.00
CA TYR A 125 -1.29 35.14 -3.42
C TYR A 125 -0.54 33.85 -3.15
N LEU A 126 -0.95 33.15 -2.09
CA LEU A 126 -0.42 31.85 -1.74
C LEU A 126 -1.48 30.79 -2.04
N THR A 127 -1.11 29.85 -2.90
CA THR A 127 -1.92 28.66 -3.21
C THR A 127 -2.15 27.79 -1.97
N GLY A 128 -3.36 27.26 -1.80
CA GLY A 128 -3.75 26.55 -0.57
C GLY A 128 -3.03 25.22 -0.35
N ILE A 129 -2.80 24.43 -1.40
CA ILE A 129 -2.23 23.07 -1.29
C ILE A 129 -0.72 23.07 -1.53
N SER A 130 -0.27 23.57 -2.68
CA SER A 130 1.17 23.58 -3.06
C SER A 130 1.99 24.62 -2.31
N ARG A 131 1.34 25.60 -1.66
CA ARG A 131 1.96 26.70 -0.89
C ARG A 131 3.00 27.47 -1.71
N MET A 132 2.72 27.67 -2.98
CA MET A 132 3.50 28.51 -3.89
C MET A 132 2.91 29.90 -3.99
N LEU A 133 3.81 30.86 -4.16
CA LEU A 133 3.47 32.25 -4.44
C LEU A 133 3.18 32.40 -5.93
N VAL A 134 2.04 33.02 -6.22
CA VAL A 134 1.56 33.39 -7.57
C VAL A 134 1.19 34.87 -7.61
#